data_AF-A0A951CU04-F1
#
_entry.id   AF-A0A951CU04-F1
#
_cell.length_a   1.000
_cell.length_b   1.000
_cell.length_c   1.000
_cell.angle_alpha   90.00
_cell.angle_beta   90.00
_cell.angle_gamma   90.00
#
_symmetry.space_group_name_H-M   'P 1'
#
loop_
_entity.id
_entity.type
_entity.pdbx_description
1 polymer ?
#
loop_
_entity_poly.entity_id
_entity_poly.type
_entity_poly.pdbx_seq_one_letter_code
_entity_poly.pdbx_strand_id
1 'polypeptide(L)' 'MAHRIGVLITERIAVAAVSDHEISGEMRVDPQDQSVTDTLYGVPAEIIVQRIVEQIKTLHFAAAPSCIGLGMPGII' A
#
# COMPACT_ATOMS: atom_id res chain seq x y z
N MET A 1 15.70 1.29 -14.11
CA MET A 1 14.94 2.30 -13.33
C MET A 1 14.66 1.71 -11.96
N ALA A 2 14.89 2.47 -10.90
CA ALA A 2 14.64 1.98 -9.54
C ALA A 2 13.13 2.06 -9.26
N HIS A 3 12.46 0.91 -9.20
CA HIS A 3 11.04 0.85 -8.84
C HIS A 3 10.89 1.08 -7.35
N ARG A 4 10.03 2.03 -6.97
CA ARG A 4 9.71 2.33 -5.57
C ARG A 4 8.26 1.93 -5.32
N ILE A 5 7.90 1.69 -4.08
CA ILE A 5 6.52 1.41 -3.68
C ILE A 5 6.05 2.49 -2.73
N GLY A 6 4.87 3.03 -2.97
CA GLY A 6 4.14 3.87 -2.02
C GLY A 6 3.00 3.08 -1.39
N VAL A 7 2.89 3.16 -0.07
CA VAL A 7 1.79 2.60 0.71
C VAL A 7 1.16 3.73 1.53
N LEU A 8 -0.15 3.87 1.48
CA LEU A 8 -0.91 4.76 2.36
C LEU A 8 -1.88 3.93 3.20
N ILE A 9 -1.81 4.09 4.52
CA ILE A 9 -2.60 3.34 5.49
C ILE A 9 -3.47 4.34 6.26
N THR A 10 -4.78 4.28 6.05
CA THR A 10 -5.78 5.08 6.76
C THR A 10 -6.84 4.15 7.36
N GLU A 11 -8.09 4.28 6.95
CA GLU A 11 -9.15 3.29 7.17
C GLU A 11 -9.04 2.11 6.19
N ARG A 12 -8.22 2.28 5.14
CA ARG A 12 -7.93 1.35 4.06
C ARG A 12 -6.44 1.36 3.72
N ILE A 13 -6.00 0.37 2.96
CA ILE A 13 -4.62 0.25 2.50
C ILE A 13 -4.57 0.54 1.01
N ALA A 14 -3.89 1.60 0.60
CA ALA A 14 -3.60 1.86 -0.81
C ALA A 14 -2.12 1.55 -1.11
N VAL A 15 -1.86 0.87 -2.22
CA VAL A 15 -0.51 0.49 -2.65
C VAL A 15 -0.34 0.79 -4.13
N ALA A 16 0.78 1.43 -4.49
CA ALA A 16 1.12 1.67 -5.89
C ALA A 16 2.63 1.63 -6.13
N ALA A 17 3.00 1.30 -7.37
CA ALA A 17 4.35 1.52 -7.85
C ALA A 17 4.60 3.01 -8.09
N VAL A 18 5.79 3.49 -7.76
CA VAL A 18 6.17 4.91 -7.86
C VAL A 18 7.47 5.03 -8.66
N SER A 19 7.48 5.91 -9.65
CA SER A 19 8.66 6.32 -10.42
C SER A 19 8.65 7.83 -10.58
N ASP A 20 9.83 8.46 -10.48
CA ASP A 20 9.99 9.91 -10.68
C ASP A 20 9.00 10.81 -9.92
N HIS A 21 8.65 10.41 -8.70
CA HIS A 21 7.70 11.10 -7.79
C HIS A 21 6.22 10.99 -8.21
N GLU A 22 5.90 10.09 -9.14
CA GLU A 22 4.54 9.85 -9.60
C GLU A 22 4.16 8.37 -9.52
N ILE A 23 2.85 8.10 -9.46
CA ILE A 23 2.33 6.74 -9.51
C ILE A 23 2.54 6.19 -10.93
N SER A 24 3.27 5.08 -11.01
CA SER A 24 3.57 4.38 -12.25
C SER A 24 2.69 3.14 -12.36
N GLY A 25 1.51 3.27 -12.97
CA GLY A 25 0.58 2.16 -13.22
C GLY A 25 -0.68 2.22 -12.36
N GLU A 26 -1.25 1.06 -12.05
CA GLU A 26 -2.50 0.97 -11.29
C GLU A 26 -2.24 1.06 -9.79
N MET A 27 -3.03 1.90 -9.12
CA MET A 27 -3.11 1.93 -7.65
C MET A 27 -4.13 0.90 -7.17
N ARG A 28 -3.73 0.06 -6.23
CA ARG A 28 -4.63 -0.93 -5.60
C ARG A 28 -5.08 -0.42 -4.25
N VAL A 29 -6.33 -0.70 -3.90
CA VAL A 29 -6.93 -0.32 -2.62
C VAL A 29 -7.55 -1.57 -2.00
N ASP A 30 -7.27 -1.78 -0.72
CA ASP A 30 -7.79 -2.87 0.09
C ASP A 30 -8.59 -2.31 1.30
N PRO A 31 -9.86 -2.72 1.46
CA PRO A 31 -10.66 -3.48 0.48
C PRO A 31 -10.94 -2.65 -0.78
N GLN A 32 -11.15 -3.34 -1.91
CA GLN A 32 -11.52 -2.70 -3.18
C GLN A 32 -12.95 -2.14 -3.14
N ASP A 33 -13.83 -2.77 -2.36
CA ASP A 33 -15.19 -2.30 -2.15
C ASP A 33 -15.21 -1.03 -1.29
N GLN A 34 -15.56 0.08 -1.92
CA GLN A 34 -15.59 1.40 -1.28
C GLN A 34 -16.78 1.59 -0.33
N SER A 35 -17.71 0.65 -0.25
CA SER A 35 -18.79 0.67 0.75
C SER A 35 -18.35 0.20 2.14
N VAL A 36 -17.20 -0.49 2.24
CA VAL A 36 -16.71 -1.04 3.51
C VAL A 36 -15.81 -0.04 4.22
N THR A 37 -16.26 0.51 5.35
CA THR A 37 -15.51 1.49 6.16
C THR A 37 -14.79 0.82 7.34
N ASP A 38 -13.83 1.52 7.95
CA ASP A 38 -13.18 1.14 9.22
C ASP A 38 -12.50 -0.24 9.27
N THR A 39 -12.04 -0.73 8.12
CA THR A 39 -11.53 -2.11 8.00
C THR A 39 -10.24 -2.41 8.75
N LEU A 40 -9.56 -1.37 9.22
CA LEU A 40 -8.33 -1.44 9.98
C LEU A 40 -8.55 -1.11 11.47
N TYR A 41 -9.76 -0.71 11.87
CA TYR A 41 -10.06 -0.38 13.26
C TYR A 41 -9.98 -1.62 14.15
N GLY A 42 -9.14 -1.56 15.20
CA GLY A 42 -8.93 -2.67 16.12
C GLY A 42 -8.16 -3.86 15.52
N VAL A 43 -7.66 -3.74 14.28
CA VAL A 43 -6.86 -4.80 13.64
C VAL A 43 -5.43 -4.76 14.20
N PRO A 44 -4.85 -5.89 14.64
CA PRO A 44 -3.47 -5.95 15.09
C PRO A 44 -2.47 -5.53 14.00
N ALA A 45 -1.40 -4.85 14.39
CA ALA A 45 -0.41 -4.31 13.46
C ALA A 45 0.22 -5.40 12.57
N GLU A 46 0.42 -6.61 13.09
CA GLU A 46 0.97 -7.75 12.36
C GLU A 46 0.06 -8.16 11.19
N ILE A 47 -1.26 -8.11 11.41
CA ILE A 47 -2.25 -8.41 10.39
C ILE A 47 -2.29 -7.30 9.34
N ILE A 48 -2.18 -6.04 9.75
CA ILE A 48 -2.08 -4.90 8.81
C ILE A 48 -0.84 -5.07 7.92
N VAL A 49 0.32 -5.42 8.51
CA VAL A 49 1.55 -5.68 7.76
C VAL A 49 1.39 -6.83 6.77
N GLN A 50 0.73 -7.92 7.18
CA GLN A 50 0.45 -9.04 6.28
C GLN A 50 -0.40 -8.60 5.07
N ARG A 51 -1.47 -7.82 5.30
CA ARG A 51 -2.30 -7.28 4.21
C ARG A 51 -1.51 -6.38 3.27
N ILE A 52 -0.63 -5.51 3.79
CA ILE A 52 0.25 -4.67 2.96
C ILE A 52 1.13 -5.54 2.06
N VAL A 53 1.76 -6.58 2.63
CA VAL A 53 2.63 -7.50 1.89
C VAL A 53 1.85 -8.22 0.78
N GLU A 54 0.62 -8.65 1.05
CA GLU A 54 -0.26 -9.26 0.05
C GLU A 54 -0.53 -8.29 -1.10
N GLN A 55 -0.89 -7.04 -0.82
CA GLN A 55 -1.10 -6.02 -1.85
C GLN A 55 0.17 -5.75 -2.66
N ILE A 56 1.32 -5.63 -2.01
CA ILE A 56 2.62 -5.41 -2.69
C ILE A 56 2.95 -6.56 -3.64
N LYS A 57 2.69 -7.81 -3.25
CA LYS A 57 2.98 -8.99 -4.10
C LYS A 57 2.16 -8.99 -5.40
N THR A 58 1.02 -8.31 -5.44
CA THR A 58 0.20 -8.18 -6.66
C THR A 58 0.73 -7.13 -7.64
N LEU A 59 1.58 -6.21 -7.18
CA LEU A 59 2.30 -5.29 -8.06
C LEU A 59 3.44 -6.09 -8.71
N HIS A 60 3.19 -6.65 -9.88
CA HIS A 60 4.15 -7.49 -10.59
C HIS A 60 5.39 -6.68 -11.02
N PHE A 61 6.45 -6.73 -10.21
CA PHE A 61 7.73 -6.08 -10.54
C PHE A 61 8.70 -7.08 -11.18
N ALA A 62 9.37 -6.65 -12.25
CA ALA A 62 10.43 -7.43 -12.90
C ALA A 62 11.73 -7.49 -12.07
N ALA A 63 11.91 -6.56 -11.13
CA ALA A 63 13.05 -6.49 -10.23
C ALA A 63 12.58 -6.06 -8.83
N ALA A 64 13.38 -6.38 -7.80
CA ALA A 64 13.07 -5.97 -6.43
C ALA A 64 12.96 -4.43 -6.33
N PRO A 65 11.98 -3.89 -5.59
CA PRO A 65 11.87 -2.46 -5.37
C PRO A 65 13.06 -1.97 -4.53
N SER A 66 13.55 -0.77 -4.83
CA SER A 66 14.69 -0.19 -4.11
C SER A 66 14.30 0.34 -2.73
N CYS A 67 13.03 0.72 -2.54
CA CYS A 67 12.50 1.20 -1.28
C CYS A 67 10.96 1.09 -1.25
N ILE A 68 10.42 1.12 -0.03
CA ILE A 68 8.99 1.17 0.26
C ILE A 68 8.76 2.38 1.17
N GLY A 69 7.92 3.31 0.76
CA GLY A 69 7.46 4.43 1.57
C GLY A 69 6.11 4.11 2.21
N LEU A 70 5.98 4.41 3.51
CA LEU A 70 4.74 4.23 4.26
C LEU A 70 4.20 5.60 4.69
N GLY A 71 2.96 5.91 4.35
CA GLY A 71 2.22 7.06 4.85
C GLY A 71 1.11 6.62 5.80
N MET A 72 1.06 7.20 7.00
CA MET A 72 0.04 6.92 8.01
C MET A 72 -0.53 8.23 8.54
N PRO A 73 -1.57 8.80 7.88
CA PRO A 73 -2.21 10.02 8.33
C PRO A 73 -2.73 9.87 9.77
N GLY A 74 -2.37 10.82 10.64
CA GLY A 74 -2.75 10.80 12.06
C GLY A 74 -1.70 10.21 13.00
N ILE A 75 -0.63 9.60 12.47
CA ILE A 75 0.61 9.38 13.23
C ILE A 75 1.50 10.61 12.99
N ILE A 76 1.55 11.50 13.99
CA ILE A 76 2.46 12.65 14.04
C ILE A 76 3.78 12.20 14.65
#